data_AF-A0A3D3B0H7-F1
#
_entry.id   AF-A0A3D3B0H7-F1
#
_cell.length_a   1.000
_cell.length_b   1.000
_cell.length_c   1.000
_cell.angle_alpha   90.00
_cell.angle_beta   90.00
_cell.angle_gamma   90.00
#
_symmetry.space_group_name_H-M   'P 1'
#
loop_
_entity.id
_entity.type
_entity.pdbx_description
1 polymer ?
#
loop_
_entity_poly.entity_id
_entity_poly.type
_entity_poly.pdbx_seq_one_letter_code
_entity_poly.pdbx_strand_id
1 'polypeptide(L)'
;MARVAAGPEIERLIQLLARLPGLGPRSARRAALALVKKKEQLLGPLAAALAETRDTILTCEICGNIDTASPCTLCRDPARDRSLICV
;
A
#
# COMPACT_ATOMS: atom_id res chain seq x y z
N MET A 1 12.11 -19.77 -23.73
CA MET A 1 11.05 -20.22 -22.79
C MET A 1 11.54 -19.96 -21.38
N ALA A 2 10.97 -18.95 -20.69
CA ALA A 2 11.43 -18.51 -19.39
C ALA A 2 11.20 -19.61 -18.34
N ARG A 3 12.30 -20.12 -17.80
CA ARG A 3 12.35 -21.14 -16.75
C ARG A 3 11.52 -20.68 -15.56
N VAL A 4 10.43 -21.38 -15.26
CA VAL A 4 9.58 -21.12 -14.08
C VAL A 4 10.45 -21.33 -12.84
N ALA A 5 10.83 -20.22 -12.21
CA ALA A 5 11.84 -20.19 -11.15
C ALA A 5 11.22 -20.12 -9.74
N ALA A 6 9.89 -20.02 -9.63
CA ALA A 6 9.12 -20.12 -8.40
C ALA A 6 7.69 -20.63 -8.71
N GLY A 7 6.95 -21.06 -7.68
CA GLY A 7 5.56 -21.52 -7.84
C GLY A 7 4.63 -20.42 -8.39
N PRO A 8 3.47 -20.79 -8.99
CA PRO A 8 2.61 -19.84 -9.68
C PRO A 8 2.12 -18.67 -8.79
N GLU A 9 1.97 -18.90 -7.48
CA GLU A 9 1.59 -17.88 -6.50
C GLU A 9 2.69 -16.84 -6.29
N ILE A 10 3.95 -17.27 -6.29
CA ILE A 10 5.11 -16.38 -6.14
C ILE A 10 5.27 -15.53 -7.39
N GLU A 11 5.12 -16.14 -8.57
CA GLU A 11 5.20 -15.40 -9.84
C GLU A 11 4.10 -14.32 -9.92
N ARG A 12 2.88 -14.64 -9.47
CA ARG A 12 1.79 -13.66 -9.37
C ARG A 12 2.14 -12.51 -8.41
N LEU A 13 2.72 -12.80 -7.25
CA LEU A 13 3.18 -11.78 -6.31
C LEU A 13 4.24 -10.87 -6.95
N ILE A 14 5.21 -11.45 -7.66
CA ILE A 14 6.26 -10.69 -8.37
C ILE A 14 5.64 -9.75 -9.40
N GLN A 15 4.69 -10.23 -10.20
CA GLN A 15 4.01 -9.43 -11.21
C GLN A 15 3.24 -8.25 -10.60
N LEU A 16 2.54 -8.48 -9.49
CA LEU A 16 1.81 -7.40 -8.78
C LEU A 16 2.78 -6.37 -8.19
N LEU A 17 3.85 -6.82 -7.53
CA LEU A 17 4.87 -5.92 -6.98
C LEU A 17 5.58 -5.12 -8.07
N ALA A 18 5.76 -5.68 -9.27
CA ALA A 18 6.38 -4.99 -10.40
C ALA A 18 5.54 -3.84 -10.98
N ARG A 19 4.26 -3.74 -10.59
CA ARG A 19 3.38 -2.63 -10.97
C ARG A 19 3.50 -1.43 -10.02
N LEU A 20 4.20 -1.59 -8.88
CA LEU A 20 4.40 -0.50 -7.94
C LEU A 20 5.45 0.48 -8.46
N PRO A 21 5.27 1.80 -8.24
CA PRO A 21 6.27 2.79 -8.63
C PRO A 21 7.60 2.47 -7.94
N GLY A 22 8.70 2.48 -8.70
CA GLY A 22 10.04 2.18 -8.19
C GLY A 22 10.41 0.69 -8.09
N LEU A 23 9.48 -0.24 -8.32
CA LEU A 23 9.77 -1.68 -8.34
C LEU A 23 9.75 -2.23 -9.78
N GLY A 24 10.92 -2.22 -10.44
CA GLY A 24 11.08 -2.97 -11.70
C GLY A 24 11.06 -4.50 -11.51
N PRO A 25 10.95 -5.31 -12.58
CA PRO A 25 10.79 -6.76 -12.50
C PRO A 25 11.85 -7.48 -11.65
N ARG A 26 13.12 -7.04 -11.75
CA ARG A 26 14.22 -7.60 -10.95
C ARG A 26 14.10 -7.25 -9.46
N SER A 27 13.72 -6.01 -9.14
CA SER A 27 13.53 -5.56 -7.76
C SER A 27 12.28 -6.17 -7.13
N ALA A 28 11.19 -6.28 -7.88
CA ALA A 28 9.97 -6.95 -7.46
C ALA A 28 10.21 -8.42 -7.13
N ARG A 29 10.99 -9.14 -7.95
CA ARG A 29 11.41 -10.52 -7.67
C ARG A 29 12.19 -10.62 -6.37
N ARG A 30 13.15 -9.73 -6.13
CA ARG A 30 13.93 -9.69 -4.89
C ARG A 30 13.03 -9.43 -3.69
N ALA A 31 12.11 -8.48 -3.79
CA ALA A 31 11.15 -8.16 -2.73
C ALA A 31 10.22 -9.35 -2.41
N ALA A 32 9.61 -9.96 -3.43
CA ALA A 32 8.73 -11.12 -3.24
C ALA A 32 9.44 -12.27 -2.52
N LEU A 33 10.66 -12.62 -2.96
CA LEU A 33 11.44 -13.69 -2.33
C LEU A 33 11.85 -13.34 -0.89
N ALA A 34 12.11 -12.06 -0.59
CA ALA A 34 12.38 -11.62 0.78
C ALA A 34 11.14 -11.72 1.68
N LEU A 35 9.96 -11.37 1.16
CA LEU A 35 8.68 -11.50 1.87
C LEU A 35 8.35 -12.98 2.15
N VAL A 36 8.51 -13.86 1.16
CA VAL A 36 8.24 -15.30 1.33
C VAL A 36 9.16 -15.93 2.38
N LYS A 37 10.45 -15.53 2.41
CA LYS A 37 11.40 -15.97 3.45
C LYS A 37 10.99 -15.52 4.86
N LYS A 38 10.24 -14.42 4.99
CA LYS A 38 9.78 -13.84 6.25
C LYS A 38 8.25 -13.84 6.33
N LYS A 39 7.64 -15.00 6.02
CA LYS A 39 6.18 -15.12 5.86
C LYS A 39 5.39 -14.59 7.07
N GLU A 40 5.67 -15.12 8.25
CA GLU A 40 4.89 -14.78 9.46
C GLU A 40 5.26 -13.40 10.03
N GLN A 41 6.51 -12.98 9.88
CA GLN A 41 7.01 -11.73 10.45
C GLN A 41 6.72 -10.50 9.59
N LEU A 42 6.51 -10.68 8.27
CA LEU A 42 6.41 -9.56 7.35
C LEU A 42 5.29 -9.74 6.31
N LEU A 43 5.24 -10.87 5.60
CA LEU A 43 4.25 -11.04 4.52
C LEU A 43 2.81 -11.05 5.06
N GLY A 44 2.55 -11.76 6.16
CA GLY A 44 1.24 -11.81 6.80
C GLY A 44 0.75 -10.44 7.28
N PRO A 45 1.50 -9.76 8.16
CA PRO A 45 1.15 -8.41 8.63
C PRO A 45 1.00 -7.39 7.49
N LEU A 46 1.87 -7.44 6.48
CA LEU A 46 1.77 -6.56 5.31
C LEU A 46 0.48 -6.82 4.51
N ALA A 47 0.12 -8.08 4.28
CA ALA A 47 -1.10 -8.43 3.57
C ALA A 47 -2.35 -7.96 4.33
N ALA A 48 -2.36 -8.12 5.66
CA ALA A 48 -3.44 -7.63 6.52
C ALA A 48 -3.56 -6.10 6.45
N ALA A 49 -2.44 -5.38 6.60
CA ALA A 49 -2.42 -3.92 6.52
C ALA A 49 -2.90 -3.40 5.15
N LEU A 50 -2.51 -4.04 4.05
CA LEU A 50 -2.98 -3.69 2.71
C LEU A 50 -4.49 -3.90 2.55
N ALA A 51 -5.05 -4.98 3.11
CA ALA A 51 -6.48 -5.26 3.07
C ALA A 51 -7.27 -4.25 3.92
N GLU A 52 -6.83 -3.99 5.14
CA GLU A 52 -7.44 -3.00 6.04
C GLU A 52 -7.41 -1.61 5.39
N THR A 53 -6.27 -1.20 4.82
CA THR A 53 -6.11 0.08 4.14
C THR A 53 -7.07 0.21 2.95
N ARG A 54 -7.22 -0.84 2.14
CA ARG A 54 -8.16 -0.85 1.01
C ARG A 54 -9.60 -0.63 1.47
N ASP A 55 -9.97 -1.22 2.61
CA ASP A 55 -11.35 -1.22 3.10
C ASP A 55 -11.69 0.03 3.95
N THR A 56 -10.68 0.72 4.50
CA THR A 56 -10.86 1.85 5.42
C THR A 56 -10.52 3.22 4.84
N ILE A 57 -9.71 3.30 3.78
CA ILE A 57 -9.34 4.58 3.18
C ILE A 57 -10.55 5.26 2.55
N LEU A 58 -10.71 6.54 2.89
CA LEU A 58 -11.71 7.46 2.37
C LEU A 58 -11.03 8.72 1.85
N THR A 59 -11.74 9.44 1.00
CA THR A 59 -11.37 10.80 0.60
C THR A 59 -12.21 11.79 1.39
N CYS A 60 -11.56 12.75 2.04
CA CYS A 60 -12.23 13.77 2.83
C CYS A 60 -13.16 14.63 1.97
N GLU A 61 -14.44 14.75 2.37
CA GLU A 61 -15.44 15.55 1.64
C GLU A 61 -15.16 17.07 1.68
N ILE A 62 -14.32 17.53 2.61
CA ILE A 62 -14.03 18.96 2.80
C ILE A 62 -12.78 19.41 2.05
N CYS A 63 -11.68 18.63 2.11
CA CYS A 63 -10.37 19.04 1.57
C CYS A 63 -9.77 18.07 0.56
N GLY A 64 -10.41 16.92 0.30
CA GLY A 64 -9.89 15.91 -0.62
C GLY A 64 -8.69 15.11 -0.09
N ASN A 65 -8.28 15.31 1.17
CA ASN A 65 -7.20 14.52 1.76
C ASN A 65 -7.60 13.04 1.92
N ILE A 66 -6.63 12.14 1.80
CA ILE A 66 -6.80 10.71 2.08
C ILE A 66 -6.69 10.50 3.59
N ASP A 67 -7.71 9.90 4.19
CA ASP A 67 -7.75 9.57 5.61
C ASP A 67 -8.67 8.35 5.84
N THR A 68 -8.73 7.81 7.05
CA THR A 68 -9.66 6.73 7.42
C THR A 68 -11.01 7.26 7.92
N ALA A 69 -11.19 8.58 7.93
CA ALA A 69 -12.43 9.24 8.35
C ALA A 69 -12.72 10.49 7.50
N SER A 70 -14.00 10.80 7.31
CA SER A 70 -14.48 12.05 6.71
C SER A 70 -15.48 12.72 7.69
N PRO A 71 -15.28 13.99 8.11
CA PRO A 71 -14.12 14.86 7.88
C PRO A 71 -12.78 14.25 8.31
N CYS A 72 -11.68 14.54 7.60
CA CYS A 72 -10.36 14.02 8.00
C CYS A 72 -9.89 14.60 9.34
N THR A 73 -8.88 13.96 9.93
CA THR A 73 -8.25 14.38 11.19
C THR A 73 -7.84 15.86 11.18
N LEU A 74 -7.27 16.33 10.06
CA LEU A 74 -6.90 17.74 9.86
C LEU A 74 -8.10 18.69 9.83
N CYS A 75 -9.22 18.30 9.22
CA CYS A 75 -10.41 19.14 9.15
C CYS A 75 -11.14 19.24 10.49
N ARG A 76 -11.04 18.21 11.34
CA ARG A 76 -11.63 18.20 12.69
C ARG A 76 -10.81 18.99 13.71
N ASP A 77 -9.53 19.21 13.45
CA ASP A 77 -8.64 19.91 14.38
C ASP A 77 -9.10 21.36 14.62
N PRO A 78 -9.49 21.72 15.85
CA PRO A 78 -9.90 23.09 16.18
C PRO A 78 -8.73 24.08 16.20
N ALA A 79 -7.49 23.62 16.31
CA ALA A 79 -6.30 24.49 16.26
C ALA A 79 -5.95 24.94 14.83
N ARG A 80 -6.57 24.33 13.81
CA ARG A 80 -6.31 24.64 12.41
C ARG A 80 -7.01 25.93 11.99
N ASP A 81 -6.24 26.86 11.44
CA ASP A 81 -6.79 28.03 10.75
C ASP A 81 -7.51 27.59 9.46
N ARG A 82 -8.83 27.78 9.43
CA ARG A 82 -9.67 27.38 8.30
C ARG A 82 -9.61 28.36 7.12
N SER A 83 -8.98 29.52 7.29
CA SER A 83 -8.81 30.52 6.23
C SER A 83 -7.63 30.22 5.30
N LEU A 84 -6.72 29.32 5.70
CA LEU A 84 -5.53 28.96 4.94
C LEU A 84 -5.63 27.54 4.36
N ILE A 85 -5.48 27.43 3.04
CA ILE A 85 -5.46 26.17 2.29
C ILE A 85 -4.12 26.06 1.57
N CYS A 86 -3.43 24.92 1.72
CA CYS A 86 -2.23 24.57 0.97
C CYS A 86 -2.65 23.65 -0.18
N VAL A 87 -2.47 24.11 -1.43
CA VAL A 87 -2.87 23.40 -2.66
C VAL A 87 -1.67 22.67 -3.25
#